data_AF-A0A0N8R250-F1
#
_entry.id   AF-A0A0N8R250-F1
#
_cell.length_a   1.000
_cell.length_b   1.000
_cell.length_c   1.000
_cell.angle_alpha   90.00
_cell.angle_beta   90.00
_cell.angle_gamma   90.00
#
_symmetry.space_group_name_H-M   'P 1'
#
loop_
_entity.id
_entity.type
_entity.pdbx_description
1 polymer ?
#
loop_
_entity_poly.entity_id
_entity_poly.type
_entity_poly.pdbx_seq_one_letter_code
_entity_poly.pdbx_strand_id
1 'polypeptide(L)'
;MSVDAFMQVDGVEGESLDDAHKGWVELLSYHYDAVQSISNTASSSGGATAGGVTLGDFRVSKYIDRATPKLFELCCRGSHINKVTIVS
;
A
#
# COMPACT_ATOMS: atom_id res chain seq x y z
N MET A 1 -11.62 19.67 0.96
CA MET A 1 -11.99 18.48 0.17
C MET A 1 -11.59 17.27 0.99
N SER A 2 -12.55 16.43 1.35
CA SER A 2 -12.24 15.05 1.74
C SER A 2 -11.94 14.30 0.44
N VAL A 3 -11.00 13.37 0.50
CA VAL A 3 -10.71 12.46 -0.60
C VAL A 3 -11.13 11.08 -0.10
N ASP A 4 -12.03 10.43 -0.82
CA ASP A 4 -12.56 9.12 -0.45
C ASP A 4 -11.68 8.06 -1.12
N ALA A 5 -10.94 7.32 -0.29
CA ALA A 5 -10.02 6.29 -0.77
C ALA A 5 -10.54 4.89 -0.41
N PHE A 6 -10.45 3.96 -1.37
CA PHE A 6 -10.92 2.60 -1.25
C PHE A 6 -9.81 1.61 -1.62
N MET A 7 -9.82 0.45 -0.97
CA MET A 7 -8.86 -0.62 -1.19
C MET A 7 -9.58 -1.95 -1.43
N GLN A 8 -9.25 -2.60 -2.54
CA GLN A 8 -9.64 -3.98 -2.84
C GLN A 8 -8.47 -4.91 -2.59
N VAL A 9 -8.71 -5.99 -1.86
CA VAL A 9 -7.72 -7.01 -1.54
C VAL A 9 -8.28 -8.37 -1.96
N ASP A 10 -7.56 -9.11 -2.78
CA ASP A 10 -8.01 -10.42 -3.27
C ASP A 10 -8.35 -11.36 -2.11
N GLY A 11 -9.60 -11.85 -2.08
CA GLY A 11 -10.08 -12.77 -1.05
C GLY A 11 -10.42 -12.13 0.30
N VAL A 12 -10.50 -10.80 0.38
CA VAL A 12 -10.91 -10.06 1.58
C VAL A 12 -12.04 -9.10 1.23
N GLU A 13 -13.14 -9.19 1.98
CA GLU A 13 -14.34 -8.35 1.80
C GLU A 13 -14.34 -7.24 2.86
N GLY A 14 -14.49 -5.99 2.42
CA GLY A 14 -14.68 -4.82 3.27
C GLY A 14 -16.16 -4.50 3.50
N GLU A 15 -16.43 -3.27 3.93
CA GLU A 15 -17.78 -2.83 4.32
C GLU A 15 -18.27 -1.58 3.57
N SER A 16 -17.53 -1.11 2.55
CA SER A 16 -17.94 0.09 1.82
C SER A 16 -19.31 -0.10 1.16
N LEU A 17 -20.14 0.93 1.29
CA LEU A 17 -21.47 1.02 0.68
C LEU A 17 -21.49 1.93 -0.54
N ASP A 18 -20.34 2.46 -0.95
CA ASP A 18 -20.20 3.28 -2.16
C ASP A 18 -20.63 2.48 -3.40
N ASP A 19 -21.37 3.12 -4.30
CA ASP A 19 -21.96 2.44 -5.47
C ASP A 19 -20.88 1.90 -6.43
N ALA A 20 -19.73 2.59 -6.53
CA ALA A 20 -18.62 2.18 -7.39
C ALA A 20 -17.66 1.20 -6.69
N HIS A 21 -17.59 1.22 -5.36
CA HIS A 21 -16.62 0.44 -4.56
C HIS A 21 -17.28 -0.44 -3.49
N LYS A 22 -18.47 -0.96 -3.78
CA LYS A 22 -19.23 -1.76 -2.83
C LYS A 22 -18.45 -2.99 -2.35
N GLY A 23 -18.37 -3.17 -1.03
CA GLY A 23 -17.61 -4.26 -0.40
C GLY A 23 -16.10 -4.07 -0.42
N TRP A 24 -15.60 -2.89 -0.82
CA TRP A 24 -14.19 -2.53 -0.66
C TRP A 24 -13.92 -2.06 0.76
N VAL A 25 -12.63 -1.96 1.09
CA VAL A 25 -12.17 -1.42 2.37
C VAL A 25 -12.01 0.09 2.25
N GLU A 26 -12.69 0.85 3.11
CA GLU A 26 -12.57 2.31 3.15
C GLU A 26 -11.29 2.70 3.89
N LEU A 27 -10.50 3.59 3.28
CA LEU A 27 -9.23 4.07 3.80
C LEU A 27 -9.35 5.49 4.34
N LEU A 28 -8.71 5.71 5.48
CA LEU A 28 -8.49 7.03 6.06
C LEU A 28 -7.25 7.71 5.46
N SER A 29 -6.22 6.90 5.15
CA SER A 29 -5.00 7.36 4.51
C SER A 29 -4.21 6.18 3.96
N TYR A 30 -3.32 6.48 3.01
CA TYR A 30 -2.29 5.55 2.55
C TYR A 30 -0.96 6.29 2.35
N HIS A 31 0.14 5.54 2.43
CA HIS A 31 1.49 6.05 2.26
C HIS A 31 2.34 5.06 1.47
N TYR A 32 3.11 5.60 0.52
CA TYR A 32 4.10 4.85 -0.24
C TYR A 32 5.31 5.74 -0.49
N ASP A 33 6.50 5.19 -0.31
CA ASP A 33 7.75 5.92 -0.45
C ASP A 33 8.79 5.16 -1.27
N ALA A 34 9.67 5.94 -1.88
CA ALA A 34 10.80 5.45 -2.66
C ALA A 34 12.01 6.35 -2.39
N VAL A 35 13.13 5.74 -2.03
CA VAL A 35 14.36 6.44 -1.68
C VAL A 35 15.46 6.01 -2.64
N GLN A 36 15.92 6.94 -3.49
CA GLN A 36 17.13 6.75 -4.28
C GLN A 36 18.35 7.03 -3.41
N SER A 37 19.25 6.06 -3.31
CA SER A 37 20.51 6.27 -2.61
C SER A 37 21.43 7.17 -3.44
N ILE A 38 21.85 8.30 -2.89
CA ILE A 38 22.80 9.23 -3.53
C ILE A 38 24.14 9.11 -2.82
N SER A 39 25.22 8.96 -3.58
CA SER A 39 26.58 8.96 -3.04
C SER A 39 27.07 10.40 -2.95
N ASN A 40 27.42 10.84 -1.75
CA ASN A 40 27.94 12.19 -1.52
C ASN A 40 29.43 12.33 -1.87
N THR A 41 30.11 11.22 -2.23
CA THR A 41 31.56 11.19 -2.52
C THR A 41 31.88 10.66 -3.92
N ALA A 42 30.97 9.94 -4.58
CA ALA A 42 31.13 9.56 -5.98
C ALA A 42 30.47 10.60 -6.89
N SER A 43 31.27 11.40 -7.58
CA SER A 43 30.80 12.30 -8.63
C SER A 43 30.51 11.52 -9.91
N SER A 44 29.48 11.92 -10.65
CA SER A 44 29.04 11.37 -11.95
C SER A 44 30.06 11.52 -13.10
N SER A 45 31.32 11.82 -12.77
CA SER A 45 32.44 11.94 -13.71
C SER A 45 32.85 10.59 -14.33
N GLY A 46 32.26 9.47 -13.90
CA GLY A 46 32.39 8.14 -14.49
C GLY A 46 31.09 7.33 -14.35
N GLY A 47 31.01 6.15 -14.97
CA GLY A 47 29.80 5.31 -15.04
C GLY A 47 29.33 4.64 -13.74
N ALA A 48 29.80 5.09 -12.58
CA ALA A 48 29.41 4.55 -11.29
C ALA A 48 28.09 5.18 -10.82
N THR A 49 27.03 4.38 -10.68
CA THR A 49 25.74 4.80 -10.13
C THR A 49 25.72 4.69 -8.61
N ALA A 50 25.07 5.64 -7.95
CA ALA A 50 25.04 5.80 -6.48
C ALA A 50 24.30 4.69 -5.68
N GLY A 51 23.70 3.72 -6.35
CA GLY A 51 22.91 2.64 -5.74
C GLY A 51 21.59 2.44 -6.49
N GLY A 52 20.82 1.44 -6.07
CA GLY A 52 19.44 1.25 -6.53
C GLY A 52 18.43 2.04 -5.68
N VAL A 53 17.19 2.14 -6.17
CA VAL A 53 16.05 2.69 -5.40
C VAL A 53 15.59 1.66 -4.38
N THR A 54 15.44 2.08 -3.14
CA THR A 54 14.76 1.31 -2.09
C THR A 54 13.31 1.75 -2.02
N LEU A 55 12.39 0.80 -2.11
CA LEU A 55 10.95 1.04 -1.94
C LEU A 55 10.59 0.76 -0.48
N GLY A 56 9.86 1.67 0.14
CA GLY A 56 9.30 1.44 1.47
C GLY A 56 8.04 0.57 1.41
N ASP A 57 7.58 0.14 2.59
CA ASP A 57 6.33 -0.61 2.70
C ASP A 57 5.15 0.28 2.32
N PHE A 58 4.19 -0.30 1.61
CA PHE A 58 2.91 0.33 1.41
C PHE A 58 2.08 0.26 2.70
N ARG A 59 1.73 1.41 3.28
CA ARG A 59 1.03 1.49 4.58
C ARG A 59 -0.34 2.13 4.40
N VAL A 60 -1.34 1.59 5.09
CA VAL A 60 -2.71 2.11 5.08
C VAL A 60 -3.24 2.32 6.49
N SER A 61 -4.07 3.34 6.66
CA SER A 61 -4.90 3.53 7.85
C SER A 61 -6.36 3.37 7.47
N LYS A 62 -7.13 2.67 8.30
CA LYS A 62 -8.56 2.39 8.09
C LYS A 62 -9.26 2.21 9.44
N TYR A 63 -10.58 2.27 9.45
CA TYR A 63 -11.37 1.85 10.61
C TYR A 63 -11.32 0.33 10.80
N ILE A 64 -11.78 -0.15 11.96
CA ILE A 64 -12.00 -1.59 12.14
C ILE A 64 -13.31 -1.95 11.43
N ASP A 65 -13.24 -2.91 10.50
CA ASP A 65 -14.38 -3.44 9.74
C ASP A 65 -14.24 -4.97 9.61
N ARG A 66 -15.14 -5.61 8.88
CA ARG A 66 -15.10 -7.06 8.57
C ARG A 66 -13.83 -7.55 7.87
N ALA A 67 -13.09 -6.71 7.16
CA ALA A 67 -11.81 -7.10 6.54
C ALA A 67 -10.70 -7.28 7.60
N THR A 68 -10.76 -6.58 8.73
CA THR A 68 -9.66 -6.55 9.73
C THR A 68 -9.23 -7.94 10.21
N PRO A 69 -10.13 -8.83 10.67
CA PRO A 69 -9.72 -10.16 11.12
C PRO A 69 -9.07 -11.00 10.01
N LYS A 70 -9.54 -10.85 8.76
CA LYS A 70 -9.01 -11.61 7.63
C LYS A 70 -7.63 -11.10 7.22
N LEU A 71 -7.41 -9.79 7.24
CA LEU A 71 -6.09 -9.19 7.03
C LEU A 71 -5.08 -9.66 8.10
N PHE A 72 -5.51 -9.76 9.36
CA PHE A 72 -4.68 -10.27 10.44
C PHE A 72 -4.38 -11.77 10.29
N GLU A 73 -5.37 -12.58 9.91
CA GLU A 73 -5.16 -13.99 9.58
C GLU A 73 -4.10 -14.16 8.47
N LEU A 74 -4.21 -13.39 7.38
CA LEU A 74 -3.26 -13.41 6.26
C LEU A 74 -1.85 -13.02 6.71
N CYS A 75 -1.74 -11.99 7.55
CA CYS A 75 -0.48 -11.54 8.14
C CYS A 75 0.16 -12.62 9.02
N CYS A 76 -0.60 -13.20 9.96
CA CYS A 76 -0.12 -14.27 10.85
C CYS A 76 0.31 -15.52 10.08
N ARG A 77 -0.32 -15.80 8.93
CA ARG A 77 0.06 -16.93 8.06
C ARG A 77 1.24 -16.60 7.14
N GLY A 78 1.62 -15.33 6.99
CA GLY A 78 2.60 -14.90 5.99
C GLY A 78 2.14 -15.17 4.55
N SER A 79 0.84 -15.04 4.28
CA SER A 79 0.28 -15.36 2.97
C SER A 79 0.56 -14.28 1.94
N HIS A 80 0.96 -14.69 0.74
CA HIS A 80 1.00 -13.80 -0.41
C HIS A 80 -0.45 -13.49 -0.87
N ILE A 81 -0.71 -12.21 -1.13
CA ILE A 81 -1.96 -11.72 -1.72
C ILE A 81 -1.68 -11.42 -3.19
N ASN A 82 -2.44 -12.01 -4.11
CA ASN A 82 -2.12 -11.93 -5.55
C ASN A 82 -2.23 -10.49 -6.09
N LYS A 83 -3.29 -9.77 -5.68
CA LYS A 83 -3.52 -8.39 -6.09
C LYS A 83 -4.12 -7.56 -4.96
N VAL A 84 -3.67 -6.31 -4.89
CA VAL A 84 -4.28 -5.24 -4.10
C VAL A 84 -4.43 -4.03 -5.03
N THR A 85 -5.60 -3.40 -5.01
CA THR A 85 -5.91 -2.22 -5.83
C THR A 85 -6.39 -1.09 -4.93
N ILE A 86 -5.91 0.13 -5.18
CA ILE A 86 -6.31 1.33 -4.43
C ILE A 86 -6.76 2.41 -5.40
N VAL A 87 -7.84 3.07 -5.01
CA VAL A 87 -8.48 4.16 -5.75
C VAL A 87 -8.81 5.27 -4.76
N SER A 88 -8.69 6.51 -5.19
CA SER A 88 -8.79 7.71 -4.38
C SER A 88 -9.31 8.86 -5.23
#